data_AF-A0A849EBX0-F1
#
_entry.id   AF-A0A849EBX0-F1
#
_cell.length_a   1.000
_cell.length_b   1.000
_cell.length_c   1.000
_cell.angle_alpha   90.00
_cell.angle_beta   90.00
_cell.angle_gamma   90.00
#
_symmetry.space_group_name_H-M   'P 1'
#
loop_
_entity.id
_entity.type
_entity.pdbx_description
1 polymer ?
#
loop_
_entity_poly.entity_id
_entity_poly.type
_entity_poly.pdbx_seq_one_letter_code
_entity_poly.pdbx_strand_id
1 'polypeptide(L)' 'MTSNNKPAFAPRDRTWHPKALTPAYNSSVLRSPTRSLLQMPPSLSETSGPVFGHNMLGDHDADMLANAVVD' A
#
# COMPACT_ATOMS: atom_id res chain seq x y z
N MET A 1 9.15 15.66 31.14
CA MET A 1 9.19 15.51 29.68
C MET A 1 8.16 14.46 29.30
N THR A 2 6.98 14.88 28.86
CA THR A 2 5.89 13.97 28.48
C THR A 2 6.23 13.34 27.12
N SER A 3 6.57 12.05 27.12
CA SER A 3 6.71 11.27 25.89
C SER A 3 5.40 11.37 25.09
N ASN A 4 5.47 11.95 23.90
CA ASN A 4 4.33 12.09 23.00
C ASN A 4 4.08 10.70 22.39
N ASN A 5 3.39 9.83 23.14
CA ASN A 5 3.23 8.40 22.84
C ASN A 5 2.18 8.13 21.75
N LYS A 6 2.21 8.88 20.65
CA LYS A 6 1.34 8.65 19.49
C LYS A 6 2.00 7.62 18.57
N PRO A 7 1.25 6.62 18.06
CA PRO A 7 1.79 5.66 17.11
C PRO A 7 2.16 6.37 15.79
N ALA A 8 3.17 5.85 15.09
CA ALA A 8 3.62 6.39 13.81
C ALA A 8 2.50 6.40 12.74
N PHE A 9 1.63 5.39 12.76
CA PHE A 9 0.46 5.28 11.90
C PHE A 9 -0.76 4.79 12.69
N ALA A 10 -1.95 5.20 12.27
CA ALA A 10 -3.20 4.68 12.81
C ALA A 10 -3.43 3.21 12.35
N PRO A 11 -4.06 2.36 13.19
CA PRO A 11 -4.46 1.02 12.76
C PRO A 11 -5.42 1.07 11.57
N ARG A 12 -5.26 0.14 10.62
CA ARG A 12 -6.12 0.06 9.43
C ARG A 12 -7.51 -0.45 9.82
N ASP A 13 -8.55 0.32 9.50
CA ASP A 13 -9.92 -0.17 9.51
C ASP A 13 -10.16 -1.11 8.31
N ARG A 14 -10.34 -2.40 8.59
CA ARG A 14 -10.51 -3.44 7.57
C ARG A 14 -11.93 -3.54 7.04
N THR A 15 -12.88 -2.83 7.64
CA THR A 15 -14.26 -2.77 7.18
C THR A 15 -14.45 -1.71 6.10
N TRP A 16 -13.58 -0.69 6.09
CA TRP A 16 -13.52 0.34 5.05
C TRP A 16 -12.91 -0.18 3.74
N HIS A 17 -11.89 -1.05 3.83
CA HIS A 17 -11.25 -1.66 2.67
C HIS A 17 -12.03 -2.89 2.17
N PRO A 18 -11.86 -3.28 0.88
CA PRO A 18 -12.46 -4.50 0.37
C PRO A 18 -11.95 -5.72 1.15
N LYS A 19 -12.85 -6.70 1.37
CA LYS A 19 -12.46 -8.00 1.94
C LYS A 19 -11.50 -8.71 0.99
N ALA A 20 -10.62 -9.53 1.53
CA ALA A 20 -9.68 -10.30 0.71
C ALA A 20 -10.39 -11.31 -0.20
N LEU A 21 -11.48 -11.92 0.29
CA LEU A 21 -12.38 -12.75 -0.51
C LEU A 21 -13.59 -11.92 -0.94
N THR A 22 -13.72 -11.69 -2.24
CA THR A 22 -14.83 -11.00 -2.89
C THR A 22 -15.32 -11.87 -4.05
N PRO A 23 -16.21 -12.85 -3.83
CA PRO A 23 -16.47 -13.92 -4.80
C PRO A 23 -16.94 -13.45 -6.19
N ALA A 24 -17.63 -12.31 -6.27
CA ALA A 24 -18.02 -11.70 -7.55
C ALA A 24 -16.81 -11.25 -8.40
N TYR A 25 -15.65 -11.01 -7.76
CA TYR A 25 -14.38 -10.83 -8.41
C TYR A 25 -13.60 -12.16 -8.42
N ASN A 26 -13.80 -12.94 -9.48
CA ASN A 26 -13.40 -14.35 -9.58
C ASN A 26 -11.95 -14.65 -9.20
N SER A 27 -11.00 -13.76 -9.57
CA SER A 27 -9.58 -13.97 -9.26
C SER A 27 -9.29 -13.99 -7.75
N SER A 28 -10.15 -13.37 -6.92
CA SER A 28 -9.98 -13.35 -5.46
C SER A 28 -10.21 -14.71 -4.80
N VAL A 29 -10.95 -15.62 -5.44
CA VAL A 29 -11.29 -16.94 -4.87
C VAL A 29 -10.02 -17.74 -4.54
N LEU A 30 -9.09 -17.82 -5.49
CA LEU A 30 -7.83 -18.57 -5.32
C LEU A 30 -6.68 -17.71 -4.77
N ARG A 31 -6.88 -16.38 -4.64
CA ARG A 31 -5.84 -15.42 -4.19
C ARG A 31 -6.16 -14.77 -2.85
N SER A 32 -7.12 -15.32 -2.09
CA SER A 32 -7.48 -14.85 -0.75
C SER A 32 -6.91 -15.78 0.33
N PRO A 33 -6.37 -15.23 1.43
CA PRO A 33 -5.91 -16.03 2.55
C PRO A 33 -7.10 -16.70 3.25
N THR A 34 -6.92 -17.95 3.69
CA THR A 34 -7.96 -18.75 4.38
C THR A 34 -7.87 -18.64 5.91
N ARG A 35 -6.88 -17.93 6.45
CA ARG A 35 -6.65 -17.71 7.88
C ARG A 35 -6.69 -16.21 8.21
N SER A 36 -6.98 -15.89 9.46
CA SER A 36 -6.96 -14.51 9.96
C SER A 36 -5.55 -13.92 9.89
N LEU A 37 -5.45 -12.62 9.61
CA LEU A 37 -4.16 -11.93 9.70
C LEU A 37 -3.75 -11.76 11.17
N LEU A 38 -2.45 -11.90 11.44
CA LEU A 38 -1.87 -11.63 12.74
C LEU A 38 -1.54 -10.14 12.85
N GLN A 39 -1.87 -9.54 13.99
CA GLN A 39 -1.53 -8.15 14.28
C GLN A 39 -0.23 -8.10 15.06
N MET A 40 0.72 -7.30 14.59
CA MET A 40 2.02 -7.08 15.23
C MET A 40 2.19 -5.59 15.56
N PRO A 41 2.89 -5.25 16.66
CA PRO A 41 3.24 -3.87 16.95
C PRO A 41 4.18 -3.32 15.85
N PRO A 42 4.06 -2.05 15.44
CA PRO A 42 4.95 -1.47 14.43
C PRO A 42 6.39 -1.41 14.93
N SER A 43 7.33 -1.78 14.07
CA SER A 43 8.78 -1.65 14.30
C SER A 43 9.40 -0.70 13.26
N LEU A 44 10.74 -0.58 13.26
CA LEU A 44 11.44 0.20 12.24
C LEU A 44 11.17 -0.34 10.83
N SER A 45 10.94 -1.64 10.68
CA SER A 45 10.66 -2.29 9.40
C SER A 45 9.37 -1.79 8.74
N GLU A 46 8.32 -1.54 9.54
CA GLU A 46 7.02 -1.08 9.04
C GLU A 46 6.89 0.46 9.02
N THR A 47 7.78 1.17 9.72
CA THR A 47 7.73 2.63 9.86
C THR A 47 8.73 3.39 9.00
N SER A 48 9.64 2.67 8.34
CA SER A 48 10.56 3.23 7.35
C SER A 48 10.16 2.82 5.93
N GLY A 49 10.73 3.51 4.94
CA GLY A 49 10.52 3.24 3.52
C GLY A 49 11.56 3.99 2.67
N PRO A 50 11.67 3.70 1.37
CA PRO A 50 12.59 4.41 0.48
C PRO A 50 12.16 5.86 0.28
N VAL A 51 13.14 6.74 0.05
CA VAL A 51 12.90 8.11 -0.42
C VAL A 51 13.18 8.14 -1.92
N PHE A 52 12.17 8.46 -2.72
CA PHE A 52 12.36 8.73 -4.14
C PHE A 52 12.97 10.14 -4.31
N GLY A 53 14.17 10.22 -4.87
CA GLY A 53 14.87 11.49 -5.11
C GLY A 53 14.37 12.23 -6.35
N HIS A 54 14.96 13.40 -6.63
CA HIS A 54 14.48 14.33 -7.65
C HIS A 54 14.85 13.97 -9.11
N ASN A 55 15.66 12.94 -9.35
CA ASN A 55 16.40 12.79 -10.61
C ASN A 55 15.96 11.61 -11.49
N MET A 56 14.83 10.95 -11.19
CA MET A 56 14.43 9.71 -11.87
C MET A 56 13.18 9.81 -12.75
N LEU A 57 12.51 10.96 -12.77
CA LEU A 57 11.28 11.15 -13.56
C LEU A 57 11.63 11.86 -14.88
N GLY A 58 11.15 11.31 -16.00
CA GLY A 58 11.18 11.95 -17.30
C GLY A 58 10.08 13.00 -17.45
N ASP A 59 10.25 13.92 -18.40
CA ASP A 59 9.35 15.08 -18.59
C ASP A 59 7.88 14.69 -18.86
N HIS A 60 7.64 13.50 -19.42
CA HIS A 60 6.31 13.00 -19.81
C HIS A 60 5.84 11.76 -19.01
N ASP A 61 6.51 11.39 -17.92
CA ASP A 61 6.15 10.18 -17.15
C ASP A 61 4.74 10.25 -16.54
N ALA A 62 4.22 11.46 -16.32
CA ALA A 62 2.87 11.71 -15.82
C ALA A 62 1.82 11.92 -16.94
N ASP A 63 2.22 11.99 -18.21
CA ASP A 63 1.33 12.22 -19.35
C ASP A 63 1.25 10.98 -20.26
N MET A 64 0.17 10.22 -20.11
CA MET A 64 -0.07 8.98 -20.86
C MET A 64 -0.34 9.20 -22.36
N LEU A 65 -0.61 10.43 -22.81
CA LEU A 65 -0.79 10.74 -24.22
C LEU A 65 0.55 11.05 -24.88
N ALA A 66 1.39 11.82 -24.21
CA ALA A 66 2.70 12.23 -24.72
C ALA A 66 3.76 11.12 -24.62
N ASN A 67 3.61 10.16 -23.69
CA ASN A 67 4.56 9.06 -23.49
C ASN A 67 4.23 7.75 -24.24
N ALA A 68 3.18 7.74 -25.07
CA ALA A 68 2.82 6.57 -25.85
C ALA A 68 3.87 6.29 -26.94
N VAL A 69 4.54 5.14 -26.87
CA VAL A 69 5.39 4.64 -27.96
C VAL A 69 4.48 3.96 -28.98
N VAL A 70 4.47 4.48 -30.21
CA VAL A 70 3.85 3.82 -31.36
C VAL A 70 4.99 3.20 -32.15
N ASP A 71 5.03 1.87 -32.21
CA ASP A 71 5.95 1.10 -33.05
C ASP A 71 5.69 1.35 -34.55
#